data_AF-A0A1H5RGZ3-F1
#
_entry.id   AF-A0A1H5RGZ3-F1
#
_cell.length_a   1.000
_cell.length_b   1.000
_cell.length_c   1.000
_cell.angle_alpha   90.00
_cell.angle_beta   90.00
_cell.angle_gamma   90.00
#
_symmetry.space_group_name_H-M   'P 1'
#
loop_
_entity.id
_entity.type
_entity.pdbx_description
1 polymer ?
#
loop_
_entity_poly.entity_id
_entity_poly.type
_entity_poly.pdbx_seq_one_letter_code
_entity_poly.pdbx_strand_id
1 'polypeptide(L)'
;MGMDTDTVDRGAQALADSGTALRTAWRDGDAAITAGEPAIGTGVLGAAFRDGYTSTSDAVRQAAGLIAPDFAATAEAGRASAVDYAAADQRARSTMAAGR
;
A
#
# COMPACT_ATOMS: atom_id res chain seq x y z
N MET A 1 -27.65 -0.07 -15.45
CA MET A 1 -26.56 -1.05 -15.27
C MET A 1 -26.00 -0.81 -13.88
N GLY A 2 -26.08 -1.80 -12.99
CA GLY A 2 -25.55 -1.68 -11.62
C GLY A 2 -24.04 -1.94 -11.58
N MET A 3 -23.34 -1.42 -10.56
CA MET A 3 -21.94 -1.77 -10.28
C MET A 3 -21.84 -3.27 -9.94
N ASP A 4 -20.81 -3.93 -10.49
CA ASP A 4 -20.42 -5.28 -10.07
C ASP A 4 -19.56 -5.18 -8.79
N THR A 5 -20.22 -5.27 -7.64
CA THR A 5 -19.58 -5.14 -6.33
C THR A 5 -18.61 -6.28 -6.02
N ASP A 6 -18.85 -7.47 -6.56
CA ASP A 6 -17.99 -8.64 -6.34
C ASP A 6 -16.64 -8.46 -7.05
N THR A 7 -16.65 -7.86 -8.24
CA THR A 7 -15.41 -7.50 -8.94
C THR A 7 -14.65 -6.37 -8.22
N VAL A 8 -15.36 -5.38 -7.67
CA VAL A 8 -14.73 -4.29 -6.89
C VAL A 8 -14.10 -4.83 -5.62
N ASP A 9 -14.79 -5.70 -4.87
CA ASP A 9 -14.26 -6.28 -3.62
C ASP A 9 -13.03 -7.16 -3.87
N ARG A 10 -13.05 -7.99 -4.92
CA ARG A 10 -11.86 -8.76 -5.33
C ARG A 10 -10.68 -7.87 -5.70
N GLY A 11 -10.94 -6.78 -6.41
CA GLY A 11 -9.90 -5.79 -6.75
C GLY A 11 -9.32 -5.12 -5.50
N ALA A 12 -10.17 -4.73 -4.55
CA ALA A 12 -9.74 -4.15 -3.28
C ALA A 12 -8.92 -5.15 -2.45
N GLN A 13 -9.33 -6.43 -2.37
CA GLN A 13 -8.55 -7.47 -1.69
C GLN A 13 -7.17 -7.64 -2.33
N ALA A 14 -7.09 -7.76 -3.66
CA ALA A 14 -5.84 -7.91 -4.37
C ALA A 14 -4.88 -6.72 -4.12
N LEU A 15 -5.42 -5.51 -4.02
CA LEU A 15 -4.65 -4.31 -3.69
C LEU A 15 -4.13 -4.36 -2.25
N ALA A 16 -4.95 -4.77 -1.29
CA ALA A 16 -4.55 -4.94 0.12
C ALA A 16 -3.44 -5.99 0.27
N ASP A 17 -3.58 -7.13 -0.42
CA ASP A 17 -2.60 -8.22 -0.40
C ASP A 17 -1.26 -7.76 -0.99
N SER A 18 -1.31 -7.09 -2.14
CA SER A 18 -0.13 -6.53 -2.80
C SER A 18 0.58 -5.49 -1.92
N GLY A 19 -0.18 -4.60 -1.29
CA GLY A 19 0.35 -3.61 -0.34
C GLY A 19 1.01 -4.26 0.88
N THR A 20 0.42 -5.34 1.41
CA THR A 20 0.97 -6.10 2.52
C THR A 20 2.27 -6.80 2.13
N ALA A 21 2.29 -7.48 0.98
CA ALA A 21 3.49 -8.16 0.47
C ALA A 21 4.63 -7.16 0.23
N LEU A 22 4.34 -6.01 -0.38
CA LEU A 22 5.33 -4.96 -0.63
C LEU A 22 5.90 -4.40 0.69
N ARG A 23 5.05 -4.15 1.69
CA ARG A 23 5.49 -3.66 3.01
C ARG A 23 6.41 -4.65 3.71
N THR A 24 6.07 -5.94 3.67
CA THR A 24 6.90 -7.00 4.26
C THR A 24 8.25 -7.07 3.56
N ALA A 25 8.26 -7.14 2.22
CA ALA A 25 9.50 -7.19 1.44
C ALA A 25 10.39 -5.96 1.69
N TRP A 26 9.79 -4.77 1.81
CA TRP A 26 10.51 -3.55 2.16
C TRP A 26 11.13 -3.63 3.56
N ARG A 27 10.38 -4.03 4.58
CA ARG A 27 10.90 -4.18 5.94
C ARG A 27 12.06 -5.16 6.03
N ASP A 28 11.94 -6.29 5.35
CA ASP A 28 12.98 -7.32 5.34
C ASP A 28 14.24 -6.80 4.63
N GLY A 29 14.07 -6.10 3.51
CA GLY A 29 15.16 -5.45 2.79
C GLY A 29 15.87 -4.36 3.61
N ASP A 30 15.11 -3.45 4.23
CA ASP A 30 15.66 -2.38 5.07
C ASP A 30 16.40 -2.94 6.30
N ALA A 31 15.87 -4.00 6.91
CA ALA A 31 16.55 -4.70 8.00
C ALA A 31 17.88 -5.32 7.53
N ALA A 32 17.91 -5.96 6.36
CA ALA A 32 19.13 -6.54 5.79
C ALA A 32 20.17 -5.46 5.43
N ILE A 33 19.74 -4.33 4.86
CA ILE A 33 20.60 -3.19 4.56
C ILE A 33 21.20 -2.64 5.86
N THR A 34 20.36 -2.35 6.85
CA THR A 34 20.77 -1.81 8.16
C THR A 34 21.75 -2.74 8.87
N ALA A 35 21.55 -4.06 8.77
CA ALA A 35 22.50 -5.04 9.31
C ALA A 35 23.86 -5.04 8.60
N GLY A 36 23.91 -4.65 7.32
CA GLY A 36 25.13 -4.57 6.52
C GLY A 36 25.89 -3.24 6.64
N GLU A 37 25.22 -2.14 6.98
CA GLU A 37 25.82 -0.80 7.11
C GLU A 37 27.04 -0.72 8.04
N PRO A 38 27.12 -1.45 9.18
CA PRO A 38 28.31 -1.48 10.02
C PRO A 38 29.58 -1.94 9.28
N ALA A 39 29.45 -2.75 8.22
CA ALA A 39 30.58 -3.26 7.43
C ALA A 39 31.22 -2.22 6.50
N ILE A 40 30.60 -1.04 6.30
CA ILE A 40 31.14 0.04 5.46
C ILE A 40 32.50 0.56 6.01
N GLY A 41 32.84 0.28 7.27
CA GLY A 41 34.12 0.61 7.88
C GLY A 41 34.28 2.11 8.16
N THR A 42 35.16 2.50 9.09
CA THR A 42 35.32 3.92 9.49
C THR A 42 36.56 4.60 8.90
N GLY A 43 37.35 3.86 8.11
CA GLY A 43 38.52 4.40 7.42
C GLY A 43 38.16 5.31 6.23
N VAL A 44 39.19 5.85 5.57
CA VAL A 44 39.06 6.82 4.46
C VAL A 44 38.13 6.31 3.35
N LEU A 45 38.22 5.03 2.98
CA LEU A 45 37.35 4.42 1.97
C LEU A 45 35.89 4.33 2.43
N GLY A 46 35.67 3.99 3.70
CA GLY A 46 34.32 3.92 4.28
C GLY A 46 33.68 5.30 4.42
N ALA A 47 34.47 6.31 4.78
CA ALA A 47 34.01 7.70 4.81
C ALA A 47 33.61 8.20 3.41
N ALA A 48 34.45 7.96 2.40
CA ALA A 48 34.15 8.33 1.00
C ALA A 48 32.90 7.60 0.47
N PHE A 49 32.72 6.33 0.80
CA PHE A 49 31.52 5.59 0.42
C PHE A 49 30.25 6.14 1.09
N ARG A 50 30.30 6.44 2.39
CA ARG A 50 29.14 6.99 3.13
C ARG A 50 28.64 8.30 2.53
N ASP A 51 29.54 9.14 2.03
CA ASP A 51 29.19 10.44 1.46
C ASP A 51 28.18 10.32 0.29
N GLY A 52 28.37 9.34 -0.59
CA GLY A 52 27.41 9.04 -1.66
C GLY A 52 26.25 8.13 -1.22
N TYR A 53 26.53 7.16 -0.34
CA TYR A 53 25.56 6.16 0.08
C TYR A 53 24.42 6.74 0.92
N THR A 54 24.73 7.58 1.93
CA THR A 54 23.74 8.03 2.92
C THR A 54 22.59 8.81 2.29
N SER A 55 22.88 9.77 1.41
CA SER A 55 21.83 10.56 0.75
C SER A 55 20.88 9.69 -0.09
N THR A 56 21.43 8.70 -0.78
CA THR A 56 20.66 7.78 -1.63
C THR A 56 19.85 6.81 -0.78
N SER A 57 20.44 6.22 0.27
CA SER A 57 19.74 5.28 1.14
C SER A 57 18.62 5.96 1.93
N ASP A 58 18.83 7.20 2.41
CA ASP A 58 17.79 8.00 3.06
C ASP A 58 16.64 8.32 2.11
N ALA A 59 16.94 8.70 0.85
CA ALA A 59 15.91 8.98 -0.15
C ALA A 59 15.05 7.74 -0.47
N VAL A 60 15.69 6.56 -0.60
CA VAL A 60 14.97 5.29 -0.83
C VAL A 60 14.08 4.95 0.37
N ARG A 61 14.60 5.09 1.60
CA ARG A 61 13.84 4.84 2.83
C ARG A 61 12.64 5.77 2.98
N GLN A 62 12.84 7.05 2.67
CA GLN A 62 11.76 8.05 2.68
C GLN A 62 10.67 7.69 1.65
N ALA A 63 11.05 7.38 0.42
CA ALA A 63 10.10 7.03 -0.64
C ALA A 63 9.29 5.76 -0.28
N ALA A 64 9.95 4.73 0.25
CA ALA A 64 9.28 3.50 0.67
C ALA A 64 8.30 3.71 1.83
N GLY A 65 8.63 4.63 2.76
CA GLY A 65 7.74 5.04 3.85
C GLY A 65 6.41 5.65 3.38
N LEU A 66 6.38 6.28 2.20
CA LEU A 66 5.18 6.87 1.62
C LEU A 66 4.27 5.83 0.94
N ILE A 67 4.85 4.77 0.38
CA ILE A 67 4.12 3.81 -0.47
C ILE A 67 3.36 2.75 0.37
N ALA A 68 3.94 2.31 1.48
CA ALA A 68 3.43 1.17 2.25
C ALA A 68 2.11 1.40 3.04
N PRO A 69 1.80 2.58 3.58
CA PRO A 69 0.55 2.82 4.30
C PRO A 69 -0.67 2.91 3.38
N ASP A 70 -0.50 3.40 2.15
CA ASP A 70 -1.62 3.84 1.30
C ASP A 70 -2.47 2.70 0.72
N PHE A 71 -1.88 1.54 0.43
CA PHE A 71 -2.61 0.45 -0.22
C PHE A 71 -3.70 -0.18 0.65
N ALA A 72 -3.46 -0.31 1.95
CA ALA A 72 -4.45 -0.88 2.87
C ALA A 72 -5.62 0.08 3.09
N ALA A 73 -5.32 1.37 3.28
CA ALA A 73 -6.33 2.42 3.41
C ALA A 73 -7.17 2.56 2.12
N THR A 74 -6.52 2.49 0.95
CA THR A 74 -7.19 2.54 -0.35
C THR A 74 -8.10 1.34 -0.57
N ALA A 75 -7.64 0.12 -0.23
CA ALA A 75 -8.45 -1.07 -0.33
C ALA A 75 -9.69 -1.01 0.58
N GLU A 76 -9.52 -0.56 1.82
CA GLU A 76 -10.64 -0.39 2.76
C GLU A 76 -11.66 0.63 2.27
N ALA A 77 -11.19 1.79 1.78
CA ALA A 77 -12.06 2.81 1.20
C ALA A 77 -12.82 2.29 -0.04
N GLY A 78 -12.17 1.47 -0.87
CA GLY A 78 -12.78 0.82 -2.02
C GLY A 78 -13.91 -0.13 -1.61
N ARG A 79 -13.70 -0.96 -0.58
CA ARG A 79 -14.73 -1.85 -0.02
C ARG A 79 -15.91 -1.09 0.56
N ALA A 80 -15.64 -0.09 1.39
CA ALA A 80 -16.68 0.73 1.99
C ALA A 80 -17.57 1.37 0.89
N SER A 81 -16.94 1.88 -0.18
CA SER A 81 -17.65 2.46 -1.32
C SER A 81 -18.54 1.44 -2.04
N ALA A 82 -18.09 0.20 -2.20
CA ALA A 82 -18.89 -0.87 -2.81
C ALA A 82 -20.11 -1.27 -1.95
N VAL A 83 -19.92 -1.34 -0.63
CA VAL A 83 -21.01 -1.61 0.34
C VAL A 83 -22.05 -0.49 0.29
N ASP A 84 -21.61 0.77 0.33
CA ASP A 84 -22.50 1.93 0.25
C ASP A 84 -23.29 1.96 -1.05
N TYR A 85 -22.64 1.63 -2.18
CA TYR A 85 -23.29 1.52 -3.47
C TYR A 85 -24.36 0.42 -3.46
N ALA A 86 -24.05 -0.78 -2.98
CA ALA A 86 -25.00 -1.89 -2.92
C ALA A 86 -26.24 -1.53 -2.08
N ALA A 87 -26.03 -0.89 -0.94
CA ALA A 87 -27.11 -0.43 -0.07
C ALA A 87 -27.97 0.67 -0.73
N ALA A 88 -27.36 1.57 -1.51
CA ALA A 88 -28.08 2.58 -2.27
C ALA A 88 -28.90 1.97 -3.43
N ASP A 89 -28.32 1.04 -4.18
CA ASP A 89 -29.01 0.35 -5.27
C ASP A 89 -30.21 -0.47 -4.76
N GLN A 90 -30.05 -1.17 -3.63
CA GLN A 90 -31.15 -1.90 -3.00
C GLN A 90 -32.30 -0.96 -2.57
N ARG A 91 -31.99 0.18 -1.94
CA ARG A 91 -32.99 1.19 -1.55
C ARG A 91 -33.74 1.71 -2.78
N ALA A 92 -33.03 2.06 -3.86
CA ALA A 92 -33.63 2.55 -5.09
C ALA A 92 -34.59 1.53 -5.72
N ARG A 93 -34.19 0.25 -5.78
CA ARG A 93 -35.03 -0.84 -6.29
C ARG A 93 -36.30 -1.03 -5.47
N SER A 94 -36.20 -0.99 -4.13
CA SER A 94 -37.36 -1.11 -3.23
C SER A 94 -38.36 0.04 -3.42
N THR A 95 -37.88 1.28 -3.58
CA THR A 95 -38.75 2.43 -3.86
C THR A 95 -39.46 2.30 -5.22
N MET A 96 -38.75 1.85 -6.26
CA MET A 96 -39.34 1.62 -7.58
C MET A 96 -40.38 0.49 -7.60
N ALA A 97 -40.25 -0.50 -6.72
CA ALA A 97 -41.21 -1.60 -6.61
C ALA A 97 -42.49 -1.18 -5.87
N ALA A 98 -42.38 -0.33 -4.85
CA ALA A 98 -43.53 0.15 -4.06
C ALA A 98 -44.37 1.22 -4.76
N GLY A 99 -43.84 1.87 -5.79
CA GLY A 99 -44.54 2.89 -6.59
C GLY A 99 -45.27 2.36 -7.83
N ARG A 100 -45.32 1.04 -8.03
CA ARG A 100 -46.14 0.37 -9.07
C ARG A 100 -47.33 -0.32 -8.42
#